data_AF-A0A0R3D0G3-F1
#
_entry.id   AF-A0A0R3D0G3-F1
#
_cell.length_a   1.000
_cell.length_b   1.000
_cell.length_c   1.000
_cell.angle_alpha   90.00
_cell.angle_beta   90.00
_cell.angle_gamma   90.00
#
_symmetry.space_group_name_H-M   'P 1'
#
loop_
_entity.id
_entity.type
_entity.pdbx_description
1 polymer ?
#
loop_
_entity_poly.entity_id
_entity_poly.type
_entity_poly.pdbx_seq_one_letter_code
_entity_poly.pdbx_strand_id
1 'polypeptide(L)'
;MLRSRFGKVVGHVALSSAIIFGVGATGVSATPLTPFRYEDQARRHCPGDKVVWLDFKKGVYYRKGQRLYGQGFDGSFVCANEARDSLYRSSPLGLR
;
A
#
# COMPACT_ATOMS: atom_id res chain seq x y z
N MET A 1 -27.87 4.17 -1.61
CA MET A 1 -28.71 3.88 -2.80
C MET A 1 -27.91 4.25 -4.04
N LEU A 2 -27.81 3.27 -4.93
CA LEU A 2 -27.20 3.25 -6.25
C LEU A 2 -27.50 4.52 -7.08
N ARG A 3 -26.51 5.01 -7.84
CA ARG A 3 -26.69 5.26 -9.29
C ARG A 3 -25.41 5.69 -10.00
N SER A 4 -24.85 4.74 -10.73
CA SER A 4 -24.22 4.97 -12.02
C SER A 4 -25.01 6.00 -12.83
N ARG A 5 -24.31 6.96 -13.44
CA ARG A 5 -24.79 7.64 -14.63
C ARG A 5 -23.77 7.48 -15.75
N PHE A 6 -24.07 6.47 -16.57
CA PHE A 6 -23.82 6.50 -18.00
C PHE A 6 -24.31 7.83 -18.57
N GLY A 7 -23.47 8.51 -19.34
CA GLY A 7 -23.82 9.73 -20.05
C GLY A 7 -22.78 10.04 -21.11
N LYS A 8 -22.89 9.37 -22.26
CA LYS A 8 -22.24 9.78 -23.52
C LYS A 8 -22.73 11.18 -23.90
N VAL A 9 -21.82 12.12 -24.19
CA VAL A 9 -22.08 13.17 -25.19
C VAL A 9 -20.81 13.37 -26.01
N VAL A 10 -20.87 12.88 -27.25
CA VAL A 10 -19.97 13.21 -28.35
C VAL A 10 -20.27 14.65 -28.77
N GLY A 11 -19.25 15.49 -28.87
CA GLY A 11 -19.38 16.88 -29.34
C GLY A 11 -18.10 17.35 -30.02
N HIS A 12 -18.15 17.36 -31.35
CA HIS A 12 -17.43 18.18 -32.34
C HIS A 12 -15.94 18.57 -32.15
N VAL A 13 -15.20 18.27 -33.21
CA VAL A 13 -13.77 18.49 -33.51
C VAL A 13 -13.37 19.98 -33.50
N ALA A 14 -12.25 20.31 -32.83
CA ALA A 14 -11.45 21.51 -33.09
C ALA A 14 -9.94 21.22 -32.88
N LEU A 15 -9.12 21.92 -33.66
CA LEU A 15 -7.73 21.65 -34.01
C LEU A 15 -6.68 21.62 -32.87
N SER A 16 -5.70 20.73 -33.07
CA SER A 16 -4.26 20.85 -32.78
C SER A 16 -3.79 21.30 -31.39
N SER A 17 -3.48 20.32 -30.53
CA SER A 17 -2.26 20.33 -29.72
C SER A 17 -1.79 18.90 -29.49
N ALA A 18 -0.64 18.54 -30.07
CA ALA A 18 0.02 17.27 -29.79
C ALA A 18 0.59 17.33 -28.37
N ILE A 19 -0.22 16.96 -27.38
CA ILE A 19 0.27 16.76 -26.02
C ILE A 19 1.01 15.42 -26.05
N ILE A 20 2.34 15.49 -26.18
CA ILE A 20 3.21 14.36 -25.91
C ILE A 20 3.09 14.11 -24.41
N PHE A 21 2.13 13.26 -24.02
CA PHE A 21 2.11 12.68 -22.69
C PHE A 21 3.32 11.76 -22.60
N GLY A 22 4.43 12.30 -22.11
CA GLY A 22 5.54 11.51 -21.65
C GLY A 22 5.00 10.53 -20.60
N VAL A 23 4.84 9.27 -21.01
CA VAL A 23 4.76 8.15 -20.09
C VAL A 23 6.12 8.14 -19.39
N GLY A 24 6.21 8.89 -18.30
CA GLY A 24 7.16 8.56 -17.25
C GLY A 24 6.78 7.17 -16.82
N ALA A 25 7.55 6.18 -17.25
CA ALA A 25 7.52 4.87 -16.63
C ALA A 25 7.94 5.12 -15.18
N THR A 26 6.97 5.42 -14.31
CA THR A 26 7.16 5.21 -12.89
C THR A 26 7.40 3.72 -12.81
N GLY A 27 8.67 3.32 -12.74
CA GLY A 27 9.04 1.96 -12.44
C GLY A 27 8.35 1.64 -11.14
N VAL A 28 7.20 0.99 -11.22
CA VAL A 28 6.57 0.34 -10.09
C VAL A 28 7.53 -0.80 -9.81
N SER A 29 8.57 -0.51 -9.03
CA SER A 29 9.27 -1.55 -8.32
C SER A 29 8.22 -2.10 -7.38
N ALA A 30 7.57 -3.16 -7.83
CA ALA A 30 6.84 -4.04 -6.96
C ALA A 30 7.91 -4.65 -6.06
N THR A 31 8.29 -3.92 -5.01
CA THR A 31 9.17 -4.44 -3.97
C THR A 31 8.45 -5.66 -3.44
N PRO A 32 8.98 -6.88 -3.67
CA PRO A 32 8.30 -8.07 -3.23
C PRO A 32 8.16 -7.97 -1.71
N LEU A 33 6.94 -8.08 -1.20
CA LEU A 33 6.73 -8.15 0.25
C LEU A 33 7.57 -9.28 0.80
N THR A 34 8.42 -8.98 1.78
CA THR A 34 9.20 -9.99 2.48
C THR A 34 8.60 -10.23 3.88
N PRO A 35 7.66 -11.19 4.01
CA PRO A 35 7.07 -11.49 5.31
C PRO A 35 8.04 -12.25 6.21
N PHE A 36 8.34 -11.67 7.37
CA PHE A 36 9.18 -12.28 8.38
C PHE A 36 8.36 -12.77 9.57
N ARG A 37 8.76 -13.91 10.14
CA ARG A 37 8.13 -14.42 11.38
C ARG A 37 8.51 -13.63 12.62
N TYR A 38 9.71 -13.05 12.61
CA TYR A 38 10.30 -12.38 13.77
C TYR A 38 10.61 -10.91 13.46
N GLU A 39 10.34 -10.01 14.41
CA GLU A 39 10.61 -8.57 14.28
C GLU A 39 12.10 -8.28 14.06
N ASP A 40 12.99 -9.04 14.70
CA ASP A 40 14.44 -8.83 14.58
C ASP A 40 14.97 -9.07 13.18
N GLN A 41 14.36 -10.03 12.47
CA GLN A 41 14.72 -10.33 11.09
C GLN A 41 14.27 -9.20 10.16
N ALA A 42 13.02 -8.73 10.32
CA ALA A 42 12.51 -7.58 9.60
C ALA A 42 13.33 -6.32 9.87
N ARG A 43 13.74 -6.08 11.13
CA ARG A 43 14.54 -4.90 11.50
C ARG A 43 15.90 -4.86 10.78
N ARG A 44 16.53 -6.01 10.57
CA ARG A 44 17.78 -6.11 9.79
C ARG A 44 17.54 -5.88 8.30
N HIS A 45 16.38 -6.29 7.79
CA HIS A 45 15.99 -6.09 6.39
C HIS A 45 15.59 -4.64 6.09
N CYS A 46 15.00 -3.94 7.08
CA CYS A 46 14.50 -2.58 6.97
C CYS A 46 15.42 -1.57 7.72
N PRO A 47 16.68 -1.32 7.32
CA PRO A 47 17.56 -0.41 8.06
C PRO A 47 17.14 1.06 7.99
N GLY A 48 16.35 1.45 6.98
CA GLY A 48 15.81 2.81 6.81
C GLY A 48 14.30 2.92 7.02
N ASP A 49 13.64 1.82 7.38
CA ASP A 49 12.18 1.72 7.41
C ASP A 49 11.67 1.25 8.76
N LYS A 50 10.39 1.54 9.03
CA LYS A 50 9.75 1.04 10.25
C LYS A 50 9.21 -0.36 10.02
N VAL A 51 9.49 -1.27 10.94
CA VAL A 51 8.84 -2.58 10.95
C VAL A 51 7.37 -2.41 11.35
N VAL A 52 6.47 -3.02 10.57
CA VAL A 52 5.04 -3.08 10.82
C VAL A 52 4.57 -4.52 10.89
N TRP A 53 3.53 -4.77 11.66
CA TRP A 53 2.87 -6.06 11.70
C TRP A 53 1.74 -6.06 10.66
N LEU A 54 1.85 -6.88 9.63
CA LEU A 54 0.86 -7.00 8.56
C LEU A 54 -0.04 -8.21 8.81
N ASP A 55 -1.35 -8.01 8.84
CA ASP A 55 -2.36 -9.07 8.91
C ASP A 55 -2.88 -9.34 7.48
N PHE A 56 -2.51 -10.49 6.91
CA PHE A 56 -2.90 -10.87 5.54
C PHE A 56 -4.39 -11.12 5.39
N LYS A 57 -5.05 -11.59 6.45
CA LYS A 57 -6.48 -11.89 6.45
C LYS A 57 -7.32 -10.62 6.38
N LYS A 58 -6.88 -9.56 7.07
CA LYS A 58 -7.56 -8.26 7.08
C LYS A 58 -7.07 -7.30 6.01
N GLY A 59 -5.89 -7.52 5.45
CA GLY A 59 -5.24 -6.58 4.53
C GLY A 59 -4.87 -5.26 5.22
N VAL A 60 -4.59 -5.30 6.53
CA VAL A 60 -4.29 -4.14 7.35
C VAL A 60 -2.97 -4.35 8.06
N TYR A 61 -2.13 -3.32 8.10
CA TYR A 61 -0.91 -3.32 8.91
C TYR A 61 -1.02 -2.40 10.12
N TYR A 62 -0.34 -2.80 11.18
CA TYR A 62 -0.28 -2.14 12.48
C TYR A 62 1.13 -1.65 12.72
N ARG A 63 1.27 -0.42 13.22
CA ARG A 63 2.57 0.15 13.59
C ARG A 63 2.95 -0.29 15.00
N LYS A 64 4.25 -0.24 15.31
CA LYS A 64 4.75 -0.42 16.68
C LYS A 64 4.06 0.57 17.62
N GLY A 65 3.53 0.07 18.75
CA GLY A 65 2.73 0.84 19.72
C GLY A 65 1.22 0.64 19.61
N GLN A 66 0.72 0.08 18.51
CA GLN A 66 -0.69 -0.33 18.42
C GLN A 66 -0.91 -1.63 19.21
N ARG A 67 -2.08 -1.78 19.85
CA ARG A 67 -2.41 -2.97 20.67
C ARG A 67 -2.34 -4.29 19.90
N LEU A 68 -2.64 -4.26 18.59
CA LEU A 68 -2.68 -5.44 17.73
C LEU A 68 -1.35 -5.72 17.01
N TYR A 69 -0.30 -4.94 17.31
CA TYR A 69 1.02 -5.15 16.74
C TYR A 69 1.63 -6.47 17.27
N GLY A 70 2.04 -7.36 16.36
CA GLY A 70 2.53 -8.70 16.72
C GLY A 70 1.43 -9.67 17.16
N GLN A 71 0.15 -9.31 16.96
CA GLN A 71 -0.97 -10.12 17.41
C GLN A 71 -1.59 -10.93 16.26
N GLY A 72 -1.76 -12.22 16.50
CA GLY A 72 -2.31 -13.17 15.55
C GLY A 72 -1.25 -14.07 14.93
N PHE A 73 -1.68 -15.18 14.34
CA PHE A 73 -0.79 -16.11 13.63
C PHE A 73 -0.79 -15.84 12.12
N ASP A 74 -1.89 -15.31 11.59
CA ASP A 74 -2.08 -14.97 10.18
C ASP A 74 -1.33 -13.70 9.73
N GLY A 75 -0.54 -13.10 10.61
CA GLY A 75 0.27 -11.92 10.30
C GLY A 75 1.77 -12.18 10.29
N SER A 76 2.51 -11.24 9.74
CA SER A 76 3.98 -11.27 9.67
C SER A 76 4.56 -9.87 9.82
N PHE A 77 5.84 -9.78 10.17
CA PHE A 77 6.58 -8.52 10.20
C PHE A 77 7.09 -8.19 8.81
N VAL A 78 6.83 -6.96 8.36
CA VAL A 78 7.26 -6.45 7.04
C VAL A 78 7.75 -5.00 7.18
N CYS A 79 8.46 -4.49 6.18
CA CYS A 79 8.79 -3.07 6.13
C CYS A 79 7.52 -2.23 5.85
N ALA A 80 7.42 -1.06 6.49
CA ALA A 80 6.29 -0.15 6.30
C ALA A 80 6.11 0.28 4.84
N ASN A 81 7.21 0.50 4.12
CA ASN A 81 7.15 0.94 2.73
C ASN A 81 6.70 -0.19 1.80
N GLU A 82 7.20 -1.42 1.97
CA GLU A 82 6.72 -2.61 1.24
C GLU A 82 5.21 -2.82 1.42
N ALA A 83 4.71 -2.67 2.65
CA ALA A 83 3.28 -2.78 2.93
C ALA A 83 2.46 -1.69 2.21
N ARG A 84 3.00 -0.48 2.08
CA ARG A 84 2.35 0.63 1.34
C ARG A 84 2.41 0.42 -0.16
N ASP A 85 3.55 -0.01 -0.68
CA ASP A 85 3.76 -0.32 -2.10
C ASP A 85 2.81 -1.43 -2.56
N SER A 86 2.52 -2.35 -1.65
CA SER A 86 1.57 -3.45 -1.86
C SER A 86 0.10 -3.08 -1.58
N LEU A 87 -0.20 -1.78 -1.41
CA LEU A 87 -1.55 -1.25 -1.26
C LEU A 87 -2.31 -1.73 -0.01
N TYR A 88 -1.60 -2.22 1.01
CA TYR A 88 -2.23 -2.53 2.31
C TYR A 88 -2.60 -1.25 3.06
N ARG A 89 -3.70 -1.30 3.82
CA ARG A 89 -4.16 -0.14 4.59
C ARG A 89 -3.50 -0.09 5.96
N SER A 90 -3.14 1.10 6.42
CA SER A 90 -2.75 1.31 7.82
C SER A 90 -3.96 1.26 8.73
N SER A 91 -3.86 0.58 9.87
CA SER A 91 -4.84 0.72 10.94
C SER A 91 -4.81 2.14 11.53
N PRO A 92 -5.93 2.88 11.51
CA PRO A 92 -6.00 4.23 12.10
C PRO A 92 -6.10 4.19 13.63
N LEU A 93 -6.40 3.05 14.24
CA LEU A 93 -6.85 2.92 15.63
C LEU A 93 -5.77 2.43 16.59
N GLY A 94 -4.65 3.15 16.75
CA GLY A 94 -3.66 2.70 17.74
C GLY A 94 -2.47 3.60 18.06
N LEU A 95 -2.52 4.89 17.73
CA LEU A 95 -1.59 5.86 18.30
C LEU A 95 -2.15 6.25 19.68
N ARG A 96 -1.52 5.75 20.75
CA ARG A 96 -1.70 6.25 22.11
C ARG A 96 -0.54 7.17 22.45
#